data_AF-X1EIF6-F1
#
_entry.id   AF-X1EIF6-F1
#
_cell.length_a   1.000
_cell.length_b   1.000
_cell.length_c   1.000
_cell.angle_alpha   90.00
_cell.angle_beta   90.00
_cell.angle_gamma   90.00
#
_symmetry.space_group_name_H-M   'P 1'
#
loop_
_entity.id
_entity.type
_entity.pdbx_description
1 polymer ?
#
loop_
_entity_poly.entity_id
_entity_poly.type
_entity_poly.pdbx_seq_one_letter_code
_entity_poly.pdbx_strand_id
1 'polypeptide(L)'
;HGLRQLIPRNINLISGPGCPVCVTSTGDIDWIIEIARQYDTSVFTFGDMFRVPGTETSLYNEKSKGRDIKICYSPADALDFAKNNPKKKVIFIAIGFETTIPLTSIIIKRAYKEKINNFYIYNTHKLIPEALELLLMDKEIRIDAFLCPGHVSTIIGSRPYSFIAHDYHVPCVISGFEPLDVIKSIVMITEQIRKGVSEVEIQYRQVVREEGNPT
;
A
#
# COMPACT_ATOMS: atom_id res chain seq x y z
N HIS A 1 -9.34 18.47 7.39
CA HIS A 1 -8.91 19.88 7.37
C HIS A 1 -9.67 20.79 6.40
N GLY A 2 -10.70 20.34 5.66
CA GLY A 2 -11.47 21.25 4.79
C GLY A 2 -10.67 21.90 3.65
N LEU A 3 -9.47 21.41 3.34
CA LEU A 3 -8.55 21.98 2.33
C LEU A 3 -9.22 22.28 0.99
N ARG A 4 -10.14 21.41 0.54
CA ARG A 4 -10.92 21.61 -0.68
C ARG A 4 -11.68 22.95 -0.73
N GLN A 5 -12.05 23.52 0.42
CA GLN A 5 -12.73 24.82 0.51
C GLN A 5 -11.79 26.01 0.32
N LEU A 6 -10.49 25.82 0.54
CA LEU A 6 -9.45 26.84 0.36
C LEU A 6 -8.85 26.82 -1.06
N ILE A 7 -9.12 25.76 -1.83
CA ILE A 7 -8.56 25.56 -3.15
C ILE A 7 -9.43 26.28 -4.20
N PRO A 8 -8.83 26.98 -5.17
CA PRO A 8 -9.55 27.60 -6.28
C PRO A 8 -10.45 26.61 -7.03
N ARG A 9 -11.60 27.07 -7.51
CA ARG A 9 -12.62 26.22 -8.18
C ARG A 9 -12.12 25.53 -9.45
N ASN A 10 -11.06 26.04 -10.06
CA ASN A 10 -10.43 25.46 -11.26
C ASN A 10 -9.42 24.35 -10.93
N ILE A 11 -9.21 24.00 -9.65
CA ILE A 11 -8.37 22.89 -9.22
C ILE A 11 -9.28 21.84 -8.55
N ASN A 12 -9.34 20.65 -9.14
CA ASN A 12 -10.11 19.54 -8.59
C ASN A 12 -9.19 18.52 -7.92
N LEU A 13 -9.41 18.24 -6.63
CA LEU A 13 -8.65 17.22 -5.90
C LEU A 13 -9.36 15.88 -5.91
N ILE A 14 -8.87 14.95 -6.74
CA ILE A 14 -9.38 13.59 -6.88
C ILE A 14 -8.59 12.65 -5.95
N SER A 15 -9.30 11.73 -5.29
CA SER A 15 -8.67 10.71 -4.45
C SER A 15 -8.37 9.46 -5.29
N GLY A 16 -7.10 9.10 -5.40
CA GLY A 16 -6.66 7.88 -6.08
C GLY A 16 -6.77 6.62 -5.20
N PRO A 17 -6.25 5.47 -5.68
CA PRO A 17 -6.28 4.18 -4.99
C PRO A 17 -5.30 4.10 -3.80
N GLY A 18 -5.44 4.99 -2.82
CA GLY A 18 -4.52 5.14 -1.67
C GLY A 18 -4.80 4.23 -0.47
N CYS A 19 -5.71 3.25 -0.59
CA CYS A 19 -6.07 2.33 0.48
C CYS A 19 -5.79 0.88 0.03
N PRO A 20 -4.73 0.21 0.51
CA PRO A 20 -4.32 -1.09 -0.01
C PRO A 20 -5.34 -2.20 0.27
N VAL A 21 -6.06 -2.08 1.40
CA VAL A 21 -7.20 -2.92 1.80
C VAL A 21 -8.35 -2.78 0.80
N CYS A 22 -8.74 -1.54 0.50
CA CYS A 22 -9.88 -1.22 -0.34
C CYS A 22 -9.69 -1.68 -1.80
N VAL A 23 -8.44 -1.79 -2.26
CA VAL A 23 -8.11 -2.26 -3.61
C VAL A 23 -7.73 -3.74 -3.66
N THR A 24 -7.80 -4.47 -2.54
CA THR A 24 -7.58 -5.92 -2.56
C THR A 24 -8.73 -6.61 -3.27
N SER A 25 -8.39 -7.55 -4.17
CA SER A 25 -9.40 -8.20 -4.98
C SER A 25 -10.30 -9.08 -4.12
N THR A 26 -11.58 -9.14 -4.45
CA THR A 26 -12.52 -10.09 -3.81
C THR A 26 -12.02 -11.52 -3.94
N GLY A 27 -11.38 -11.86 -5.09
CA GLY A 27 -10.78 -13.17 -5.32
C GLY A 27 -9.66 -13.52 -4.33
N ASP A 28 -8.83 -12.56 -3.92
CA ASP A 28 -7.82 -12.81 -2.87
C ASP A 28 -8.47 -13.15 -1.54
N ILE A 29 -9.52 -12.42 -1.16
CA ILE A 29 -10.27 -12.70 0.07
C ILE A 29 -10.88 -14.10 0.02
N ASP A 30 -11.47 -14.48 -1.12
CA ASP A 30 -12.08 -15.79 -1.32
C ASP A 30 -11.05 -16.92 -1.24
N TRP A 31 -9.87 -16.76 -1.85
CA TRP A 31 -8.78 -17.74 -1.73
C TRP A 31 -8.32 -17.93 -0.29
N ILE A 32 -8.16 -16.85 0.46
CA ILE A 32 -7.75 -16.91 1.87
C ILE A 32 -8.83 -17.62 2.71
N ILE A 33 -10.10 -17.29 2.47
CA ILE A 33 -11.23 -17.97 3.11
C ILE A 33 -11.21 -19.47 2.79
N GLU A 34 -10.99 -19.83 1.54
CA GLU A 34 -10.97 -21.24 1.14
C GLU A 34 -9.79 -21.99 1.77
N ILE A 35 -8.63 -21.35 1.88
CA ILE A 35 -7.49 -21.91 2.61
C ILE A 35 -7.84 -22.17 4.08
N ALA A 36 -8.48 -21.21 4.75
CA ALA A 36 -8.92 -21.35 6.14
C ALA A 36 -10.00 -22.44 6.32
N ARG A 37 -10.78 -22.73 5.28
CA ARG A 37 -11.83 -23.76 5.28
C ARG A 37 -11.29 -25.16 5.05
N GLN A 38 -10.42 -25.33 4.08
CA GLN A 38 -9.96 -26.64 3.61
C GLN A 38 -8.77 -27.20 4.40
N TYR A 39 -7.92 -26.34 4.95
CA TYR A 39 -6.67 -26.76 5.58
C TYR A 39 -6.65 -26.42 7.07
N ASP A 40 -6.01 -27.27 7.87
CA ASP A 40 -5.71 -26.97 9.27
C ASP A 40 -4.59 -25.92 9.35
N THR A 41 -5.00 -24.65 9.32
CA THR A 41 -4.12 -23.48 9.30
C THR A 41 -4.54 -22.48 10.37
N SER A 42 -3.57 -21.73 10.89
CA SER A 42 -3.83 -20.48 11.62
C SER A 42 -3.58 -19.32 10.66
N VAL A 43 -4.63 -18.59 10.31
CA VAL A 43 -4.53 -17.42 9.44
C VAL A 43 -4.38 -16.15 10.28
N PHE A 44 -3.35 -15.36 9.98
CA PHE A 44 -3.04 -14.09 10.63
C PHE A 44 -3.31 -12.93 9.67
N THR A 45 -4.00 -11.91 10.17
CA THR A 45 -4.38 -10.72 9.40
C THR A 45 -4.25 -9.46 10.25
N PHE A 46 -4.06 -8.31 9.60
CA PHE A 46 -4.32 -7.03 10.25
C PHE A 46 -5.84 -6.82 10.44
N GLY A 47 -6.19 -5.94 11.39
CA GLY A 47 -7.58 -5.74 11.80
C GLY A 47 -8.47 -5.06 10.74
N ASP A 48 -7.87 -4.30 9.84
CA ASP A 48 -8.53 -3.63 8.71
C ASP A 48 -9.05 -4.63 7.66
N MET A 49 -8.27 -5.67 7.37
CA MET A 49 -8.64 -6.77 6.45
C MET A 49 -9.68 -7.72 7.03
N PHE A 50 -9.79 -7.79 8.35
CA PHE A 50 -10.60 -8.81 9.03
C PHE A 50 -12.09 -8.77 8.65
N ARG A 51 -12.61 -7.58 8.28
CA ARG A 51 -14.03 -7.38 7.94
C ARG A 51 -14.28 -7.19 6.44
N VAL A 52 -13.23 -7.23 5.60
CA VAL A 52 -13.39 -7.06 4.16
C VAL A 52 -14.22 -8.22 3.60
N PRO A 53 -15.29 -7.94 2.85
CA PRO A 53 -16.10 -8.99 2.26
C PRO A 53 -15.38 -9.64 1.06
N GLY A 54 -15.37 -10.96 1.06
CA GLY A 54 -15.25 -11.77 -0.15
C GLY A 54 -16.60 -11.88 -0.86
N THR A 55 -16.73 -12.83 -1.78
CA THR A 55 -17.96 -13.04 -2.56
C THR A 55 -19.12 -13.48 -1.67
N GLU A 56 -18.87 -14.44 -0.75
CA GLU A 56 -19.92 -15.02 0.09
C GLU A 56 -19.84 -14.61 1.57
N THR A 57 -18.65 -14.24 2.05
CA THR A 57 -18.41 -14.09 3.49
C THR A 57 -17.17 -13.24 3.77
N SER A 58 -16.71 -13.19 5.02
CA SER A 58 -15.49 -12.48 5.41
C SER A 58 -14.70 -13.28 6.44
N LEU A 59 -13.44 -12.91 6.67
CA LEU A 59 -12.61 -13.52 7.73
C LEU A 59 -13.26 -13.40 9.12
N TYR A 60 -13.97 -12.31 9.38
CA TYR A 60 -14.77 -12.14 10.59
C TYR A 60 -15.83 -13.24 10.75
N ASN A 61 -16.60 -13.50 9.70
CA ASN A 61 -17.65 -14.51 9.72
C ASN A 61 -17.08 -15.93 9.73
N GLU A 62 -15.96 -16.18 9.09
CA GLU A 62 -15.31 -17.50 9.15
C GLU A 62 -14.72 -17.77 10.54
N LYS A 63 -14.19 -16.74 11.22
CA LYS A 63 -13.76 -16.86 12.61
C LYS A 63 -14.92 -17.24 13.53
N SER A 64 -16.11 -16.64 13.35
CA SER A 64 -17.28 -16.98 14.17
C SER A 64 -17.79 -18.40 13.91
N LYS A 65 -17.49 -18.99 12.75
CA LYS A 65 -17.71 -20.42 12.44
C LYS A 65 -16.62 -21.35 12.99
N GLY A 66 -15.69 -20.84 13.80
CA GLY A 66 -14.65 -21.64 14.45
C GLY A 66 -13.35 -21.79 13.65
N ARG A 67 -13.18 -21.10 12.52
CA ARG A 67 -11.90 -21.08 11.79
C ARG A 67 -10.85 -20.35 12.61
N ASP A 68 -9.61 -20.86 12.63
CA ASP A 68 -8.54 -20.27 13.42
C ASP A 68 -7.93 -19.04 12.74
N ILE A 69 -8.60 -17.90 12.92
CA ILE A 69 -8.21 -16.61 12.35
C ILE A 69 -7.81 -15.68 13.49
N LYS A 70 -6.62 -15.09 13.41
CA LYS A 70 -6.02 -14.24 14.43
C LYS A 70 -5.72 -12.85 13.86
N ILE A 71 -6.03 -11.83 14.66
CA ILE A 71 -5.66 -10.45 14.34
C ILE A 71 -4.28 -10.23 14.95
N CYS A 72 -3.33 -9.73 14.17
CA CYS A 72 -2.02 -9.30 14.65
C CYS A 72 -1.81 -7.80 14.46
N TYR A 73 -0.87 -7.26 15.21
CA TYR A 73 -0.40 -5.88 15.08
C TYR A 73 0.91 -5.82 14.30
N SER A 74 1.63 -6.94 14.22
CA SER A 74 2.85 -7.05 13.42
C SER A 74 2.96 -8.42 12.73
N PRO A 75 3.68 -8.53 11.60
CA PRO A 75 3.99 -9.82 11.00
C PRO A 75 4.86 -10.72 11.92
N ALA A 76 5.54 -10.14 12.92
CA ALA A 76 6.33 -10.89 13.90
C ALA A 76 5.43 -11.76 14.79
N ASP A 77 4.23 -11.28 15.14
CA ASP A 77 3.27 -12.02 15.97
C ASP A 77 2.92 -13.39 15.34
N ALA A 78 2.74 -13.39 14.01
CA ALA A 78 2.43 -14.59 13.25
C ALA A 78 3.64 -15.54 13.17
N LEU A 79 4.85 -15.00 12.99
CA LEU A 79 6.08 -15.80 12.97
C LEU A 79 6.39 -16.43 14.33
N ASP A 80 6.25 -15.67 15.41
CA ASP A 80 6.48 -16.15 16.77
C ASP A 80 5.44 -17.21 17.16
N PHE A 81 4.18 -17.05 16.69
CA PHE A 81 3.18 -18.10 16.81
C PHE A 81 3.58 -19.37 16.05
N ALA A 82 4.07 -19.26 14.81
CA ALA A 82 4.55 -20.40 14.03
C ALA A 82 5.70 -21.14 14.74
N LYS A 83 6.66 -20.40 15.27
CA LYS A 83 7.79 -20.93 16.05
C LYS A 83 7.35 -21.73 17.26
N ASN A 84 6.35 -21.24 17.99
CA ASN A 84 5.81 -21.88 19.18
C ASN A 84 4.85 -23.04 18.88
N ASN A 85 4.40 -23.19 17.62
CA ASN A 85 3.44 -24.21 17.19
C ASN A 85 3.95 -24.96 15.95
N PRO A 86 5.05 -25.72 16.04
CA PRO A 86 5.75 -26.27 14.86
C PRO A 86 4.92 -27.27 14.03
N LYS A 87 3.86 -27.85 14.61
CA LYS A 87 2.94 -28.76 13.91
C LYS A 87 1.84 -28.03 13.14
N LYS A 88 1.63 -26.73 13.39
CA LYS A 88 0.56 -25.95 12.79
C LYS A 88 1.07 -25.13 11.62
N LYS A 89 0.37 -25.15 10.50
CA LYS A 89 0.68 -24.26 9.37
C LYS A 89 0.14 -22.87 9.68
N VAL A 90 0.99 -21.86 9.59
CA VAL A 90 0.64 -20.47 9.89
C VAL A 90 0.75 -19.65 8.63
N ILE A 91 -0.32 -18.97 8.27
CA ILE A 91 -0.38 -18.12 7.07
C ILE A 91 -0.54 -16.69 7.54
N PHE A 92 0.38 -15.82 7.16
CA PHE A 92 0.23 -14.38 7.32
C PHE A 92 -0.22 -13.75 6.01
N ILE A 93 -1.35 -13.03 6.05
CA ILE A 93 -1.84 -12.23 4.93
C ILE A 93 -1.01 -10.95 4.89
N ALA A 94 -0.06 -10.91 3.96
CA ALA A 94 0.79 -9.75 3.79
C ALA A 94 0.10 -8.76 2.86
N ILE A 95 -0.31 -7.63 3.41
CA ILE A 95 -1.04 -6.58 2.72
C ILE A 95 -0.39 -5.23 2.98
N GLY A 96 -0.45 -4.39 1.95
CA GLY A 96 -0.16 -2.97 2.04
C GLY A 96 0.53 -2.50 0.78
N PHE A 97 1.06 -1.29 0.87
CA PHE A 97 1.93 -0.73 -0.15
C PHE A 97 3.39 -0.92 0.26
N GLU A 98 4.29 -0.24 -0.41
CA GLU A 98 5.73 -0.32 -0.23
C GLU A 98 6.18 0.00 1.20
N THR A 99 5.38 0.74 1.97
CA THR A 99 5.61 0.99 3.41
C THR A 99 5.59 -0.27 4.27
N THR A 100 4.87 -1.30 3.84
CA THR A 100 4.66 -2.55 4.60
C THR A 100 5.49 -3.72 4.07
N ILE A 101 5.93 -3.64 2.81
CA ILE A 101 6.74 -4.68 2.15
C ILE A 101 8.03 -4.97 2.95
N PRO A 102 8.82 -3.97 3.42
CA PRO A 102 10.01 -4.24 4.22
C PRO A 102 9.74 -5.04 5.49
N LEU A 103 8.61 -4.79 6.17
CA LEU A 103 8.24 -5.54 7.38
C LEU A 103 8.05 -7.03 7.07
N THR A 104 7.39 -7.33 5.97
CA THR A 104 7.21 -8.71 5.50
C THR A 104 8.54 -9.33 5.09
N SER A 105 9.39 -8.60 4.36
CA SER A 105 10.73 -9.06 3.94
C SER A 105 11.63 -9.41 5.13
N ILE A 106 11.62 -8.59 6.19
CA ILE A 106 12.38 -8.85 7.42
C ILE A 106 11.91 -10.15 8.08
N ILE A 107 10.60 -10.38 8.14
CA ILE A 107 10.04 -11.58 8.76
C ILE A 107 10.30 -12.83 7.93
N ILE A 108 10.27 -12.76 6.59
CA ILE A 108 10.70 -13.86 5.72
C ILE A 108 12.17 -14.20 5.97
N LYS A 109 13.05 -13.19 6.02
CA LYS A 109 14.48 -13.38 6.30
C LYS A 109 14.72 -14.01 7.67
N ARG A 110 13.95 -13.60 8.68
CA ARG A 110 13.99 -14.17 10.03
C ARG A 110 13.53 -15.62 10.04
N ALA A 111 12.40 -15.95 9.40
CA ALA A 111 11.89 -17.31 9.28
C ALA A 111 12.92 -18.25 8.62
N TYR A 112 13.57 -17.79 7.55
CA TYR A 112 14.63 -18.53 6.87
C TYR A 112 15.85 -18.77 7.78
N LYS A 113 16.35 -17.72 8.45
CA LYS A 113 17.50 -17.83 9.38
C LYS A 113 17.22 -18.76 10.55
N GLU A 114 16.00 -18.72 11.09
CA GLU A 114 15.56 -19.55 12.20
C GLU A 114 15.06 -20.94 11.77
N LYS A 115 15.07 -21.25 10.47
CA LYS A 115 14.60 -22.53 9.87
C LYS A 115 13.15 -22.87 10.25
N ILE A 116 12.28 -21.87 10.28
CA ILE A 116 10.85 -22.02 10.57
C ILE A 116 10.15 -22.41 9.26
N ASN A 117 9.76 -23.68 9.13
CA ASN A 117 9.24 -24.26 7.89
C ASN A 117 7.70 -24.34 7.82
N ASN A 118 7.02 -23.90 8.88
CA ASN A 118 5.56 -23.91 8.99
C ASN A 118 4.93 -22.52 8.88
N PHE A 119 5.71 -21.51 8.47
CA PHE A 119 5.26 -20.14 8.29
C PHE A 119 5.19 -19.80 6.80
N TYR A 120 4.02 -19.32 6.36
CA TYR A 120 3.69 -19.05 4.97
C TYR A 120 3.16 -17.63 4.82
N ILE A 121 3.39 -17.03 3.65
CA ILE A 121 2.91 -15.69 3.30
C ILE A 121 1.89 -15.82 2.17
N TYR A 122 0.70 -15.25 2.36
CA TYR A 122 -0.21 -14.95 1.26
C TYR A 122 0.00 -13.48 0.87
N ASN A 123 0.67 -13.24 -0.26
CA ASN A 123 1.11 -11.91 -0.66
C ASN A 123 0.04 -11.15 -1.45
N THR A 124 -0.44 -10.04 -0.91
CA THR A 124 -1.42 -9.12 -1.53
C THR A 124 -0.90 -7.69 -1.58
N HIS A 125 0.42 -7.50 -1.38
CA HIS A 125 1.03 -6.19 -1.52
C HIS A 125 0.82 -5.64 -2.92
N LYS A 126 0.76 -4.31 -2.99
CA LYS A 126 0.59 -3.58 -4.23
C LYS A 126 1.66 -2.50 -4.31
N LEU A 127 1.93 -2.07 -5.52
CA LEU A 127 2.92 -1.06 -5.81
C LEU A 127 2.18 0.18 -6.35
N ILE A 128 2.54 1.35 -5.81
CA ILE A 128 1.92 2.62 -6.16
C ILE A 128 2.30 3.05 -7.59
N PRO A 129 3.58 3.01 -8.02
CA PRO A 129 3.94 3.41 -9.38
C PRO A 129 3.07 2.76 -10.46
N GLU A 130 2.84 1.46 -10.35
CA GLU A 130 2.03 0.66 -11.27
C GLU A 130 0.56 1.07 -11.22
N ALA A 131 0.03 1.36 -10.03
CA ALA A 131 -1.33 1.88 -9.90
C ALA A 131 -1.49 3.27 -10.53
N LEU A 132 -0.47 4.13 -10.41
CA LEU A 132 -0.47 5.46 -11.04
C LEU A 132 -0.33 5.36 -12.56
N GLU A 133 0.48 4.42 -13.07
CA GLU A 133 0.61 4.16 -14.50
C GLU A 133 -0.71 3.72 -15.11
N LEU A 134 -1.44 2.80 -14.45
CA LEU A 134 -2.76 2.38 -14.92
C LEU A 134 -3.76 3.54 -15.02
N LEU A 135 -3.71 4.51 -14.10
CA LEU A 135 -4.56 5.71 -14.17
C LEU A 135 -4.18 6.63 -15.33
N LEU A 136 -2.90 6.69 -15.68
CA LEU A 136 -2.40 7.47 -16.82
C LEU A 136 -2.72 6.82 -18.16
N MET A 137 -2.78 5.49 -18.22
CA MET A 137 -3.19 4.75 -19.42
C MET A 137 -4.68 4.90 -19.73
N ASP A 138 -5.50 5.16 -18.71
CA ASP A 138 -6.93 5.39 -18.87
C ASP A 138 -7.23 6.82 -19.36
N LYS A 139 -7.58 6.92 -20.65
CA LYS A 139 -7.88 8.19 -21.31
C LYS A 139 -9.15 8.87 -20.79
N GLU A 140 -10.01 8.16 -20.06
CA GLU A 140 -11.23 8.74 -19.49
C GLU A 140 -10.96 9.50 -18.19
N ILE A 141 -9.94 9.11 -17.43
CA ILE A 141 -9.67 9.64 -16.08
C ILE A 141 -9.08 11.06 -16.09
N ARG A 142 -8.42 11.48 -17.20
CA ARG A 142 -7.83 12.83 -17.42
C ARG A 142 -7.16 13.41 -16.17
N ILE A 143 -5.94 12.97 -15.89
CA ILE A 143 -5.13 13.48 -14.78
C ILE A 143 -4.14 14.53 -15.28
N ASP A 144 -4.25 15.75 -14.73
CA ASP A 144 -3.32 16.86 -15.05
C ASP A 144 -2.02 16.82 -14.23
N ALA A 145 -2.05 16.22 -13.04
CA ALA A 145 -0.91 16.15 -12.11
C ALA A 145 -1.12 15.13 -10.99
N PHE A 146 -0.03 14.68 -10.36
CA PHE A 146 -0.09 13.83 -9.17
C PHE A 146 0.52 14.46 -7.92
N LEU A 147 -0.19 14.28 -6.79
CA LEU A 147 0.40 14.36 -5.45
C LEU A 147 0.83 12.94 -5.04
N CYS A 148 2.13 12.67 -5.12
CA CYS A 148 2.67 11.35 -4.81
C CYS A 148 2.78 11.12 -3.30
N PRO A 149 2.54 9.89 -2.81
CA PRO A 149 2.46 9.58 -1.38
C PRO A 149 3.81 9.71 -0.68
N GLY A 150 3.91 10.59 0.32
CA GLY A 150 5.13 10.84 1.09
C GLY A 150 5.72 9.57 1.73
N HIS A 151 4.96 8.85 2.55
CA HIS A 151 5.44 7.65 3.25
C HIS A 151 5.85 6.51 2.32
N VAL A 152 5.18 6.31 1.19
CA VAL A 152 5.62 5.32 0.20
C VAL A 152 6.95 5.74 -0.41
N SER A 153 7.07 7.04 -0.71
CA SER A 153 8.29 7.63 -1.26
C SER A 153 9.46 7.63 -0.28
N THR A 154 9.25 7.50 1.04
CA THR A 154 10.38 7.30 1.97
C THR A 154 11.03 5.93 1.76
N ILE A 155 10.28 4.96 1.24
CA ILE A 155 10.79 3.62 0.91
C ILE A 155 11.40 3.61 -0.49
N ILE A 156 10.63 4.04 -1.50
CA ILE A 156 11.02 3.84 -2.90
C ILE A 156 11.75 5.03 -3.53
N GLY A 157 11.74 6.18 -2.86
CA GLY A 157 12.32 7.42 -3.36
C GLY A 157 11.47 8.10 -4.42
N SER A 158 12.09 9.00 -5.19
CA SER A 158 11.42 9.72 -6.28
C SER A 158 11.58 9.05 -7.64
N ARG A 159 12.67 8.30 -7.85
CA ARG A 159 13.00 7.70 -9.14
C ARG A 159 11.91 6.78 -9.72
N PRO A 160 11.20 5.97 -8.93
CA PRO A 160 10.13 5.13 -9.47
C PRO A 160 8.94 5.90 -10.04
N TYR A 161 8.81 7.21 -9.77
CA TYR A 161 7.79 8.06 -10.38
C TYR A 161 8.25 8.76 -11.66
N SER A 162 9.50 8.59 -12.09
CA SER A 162 10.06 9.31 -13.24
C SER A 162 9.29 9.09 -14.54
N PHE A 163 8.66 7.92 -14.71
CA PHE A 163 7.81 7.61 -15.86
C PHE A 163 6.64 8.60 -16.02
N ILE A 164 6.08 9.12 -14.91
CA ILE A 164 4.97 10.08 -14.93
C ILE A 164 5.35 11.34 -15.71
N ALA A 165 6.53 11.89 -15.41
CA ALA A 165 7.03 13.09 -16.06
C ALA A 165 7.61 12.78 -17.45
N HIS A 166 8.41 11.72 -17.58
CA HIS A 166 9.14 11.41 -18.81
C HIS A 166 8.25 10.85 -19.92
N ASP A 167 7.41 9.87 -19.59
CA ASP A 167 6.62 9.15 -20.59
C ASP A 167 5.27 9.84 -20.82
N TYR A 168 4.64 10.31 -19.74
CA TYR A 168 3.28 10.88 -19.79
C TYR A 168 3.23 12.41 -19.76
N HIS A 169 4.36 13.09 -19.52
CA HIS A 169 4.43 14.56 -19.49
C HIS A 169 3.45 15.17 -18.47
N VAL A 170 3.32 14.49 -17.33
CA VAL A 170 2.47 14.91 -16.21
C VAL A 170 3.38 15.33 -15.05
N PRO A 171 3.24 16.55 -14.49
CA PRO A 171 4.00 16.95 -13.32
C PRO A 171 3.56 16.16 -12.08
N CYS A 172 4.50 15.80 -11.23
CA CYS A 172 4.17 15.19 -9.95
C CYS A 172 5.04 15.68 -8.81
N VAL A 173 4.45 15.77 -7.63
CA VAL A 173 5.13 16.26 -6.43
C VAL A 173 4.90 15.27 -5.29
N ILE A 174 6.00 14.79 -4.71
CA ILE A 174 5.95 13.98 -3.49
C ILE A 174 5.66 14.90 -2.31
N SER A 175 4.49 14.67 -1.70
CA SER A 175 3.91 15.55 -0.69
C SER A 175 4.00 14.94 0.71
N GLY A 176 4.17 15.79 1.72
CA GLY A 176 3.89 15.45 3.10
C GLY A 176 2.38 15.31 3.39
N PHE A 177 2.02 15.21 4.66
CA PHE A 177 0.64 14.93 5.09
C PHE A 177 -0.01 16.11 5.79
N GLU A 178 0.78 17.09 6.21
CA GLU A 178 0.24 18.28 6.86
C GLU A 178 -0.47 19.17 5.84
N PRO A 179 -1.51 19.93 6.24
CA PRO A 179 -2.24 20.78 5.31
C PRO A 179 -1.35 21.75 4.50
N LEU A 180 -0.31 22.29 5.12
CA LEU A 180 0.67 23.17 4.47
C LEU A 180 1.55 22.43 3.46
N ASP A 181 1.88 21.16 3.72
CA ASP A 181 2.64 20.33 2.78
C ASP A 181 1.86 20.14 1.48
N VAL A 182 0.57 19.81 1.61
CA VAL A 182 -0.35 19.63 0.48
C VAL A 182 -0.50 20.93 -0.31
N ILE A 183 -0.77 22.06 0.37
CA ILE A 183 -0.90 23.37 -0.30
C ILE A 183 0.38 23.72 -1.06
N LYS A 184 1.55 23.58 -0.41
CA LYS A 184 2.84 23.86 -1.04
C LYS A 184 3.07 22.97 -2.27
N SER A 185 2.69 21.71 -2.20
CA SER A 185 2.82 20.76 -3.31
C SER A 185 1.91 21.14 -4.49
N ILE A 186 0.70 21.62 -4.22
CA ILE A 186 -0.20 22.16 -5.26
C ILE A 186 0.41 23.41 -5.92
N VAL A 187 1.01 24.32 -5.14
CA VAL A 187 1.72 25.48 -5.69
C VAL A 187 2.85 25.04 -6.62
N MET A 188 3.67 24.08 -6.19
CA MET A 188 4.75 23.51 -7.01
C MET A 188 4.23 22.91 -8.33
N ILE A 189 3.17 22.11 -8.28
CA ILE A 189 2.50 21.55 -9.48
C ILE A 189 2.03 22.68 -10.40
N THR A 190 1.28 23.65 -9.88
CA THR A 190 0.73 24.74 -10.71
C THR A 190 1.82 25.62 -11.33
N GLU A 191 2.98 25.78 -10.67
CA GLU A 191 4.13 26.44 -11.26
C GLU A 191 4.74 25.65 -12.43
N GLN A 192 4.84 24.32 -12.31
CA GLN A 192 5.29 23.46 -13.40
C GLN A 192 4.34 23.56 -14.61
N ILE A 193 3.03 23.46 -14.38
CA ILE A 193 2.00 23.62 -15.42
C ILE A 193 2.12 25.00 -16.08
N ARG A 194 2.25 26.09 -15.31
CA ARG A 194 2.41 27.44 -15.84
C ARG A 194 3.66 27.58 -16.72
N LYS A 195 4.75 26.88 -16.38
CA LYS A 195 6.02 26.88 -17.13
C LYS A 195 6.02 25.90 -18.31
N GLY A 196 5.01 25.03 -18.44
CA GLY A 196 4.98 23.99 -19.46
C GLY A 196 6.05 22.90 -19.26
N VAL A 197 6.43 22.64 -18.01
CA VAL A 197 7.41 21.60 -17.66
C VAL A 197 6.75 20.49 -16.85
N SER A 198 7.35 19.30 -16.84
CA SER A 198 6.90 18.17 -16.03
C SER A 198 8.12 17.50 -15.42
N GLU A 199 8.20 17.55 -14.09
CA GLU A 199 9.27 16.98 -13.29
C GLU A 199 8.70 16.26 -12.07
N VAL A 200 9.49 15.33 -11.53
CA VAL A 200 9.22 14.72 -10.23
C VAL A 200 9.90 15.56 -9.14
N GLU A 201 9.15 16.44 -8.49
CA GLU A 201 9.69 17.24 -7.39
C GLU A 201 9.40 16.61 -6.03
N ILE A 202 10.29 16.88 -5.06
CA ILE A 202 10.13 16.44 -3.68
C ILE A 202 9.80 17.67 -2.83
N GLN A 203 8.56 17.78 -2.37
CA GLN A 203 8.19 18.75 -1.34
C GLN A 203 8.61 18.22 0.05
N TYR A 204 8.47 16.90 0.28
CA TYR A 204 8.72 16.24 1.56
C TYR A 204 10.19 15.87 1.83
N ARG A 205 11.14 16.76 1.48
CA ARG A 205 12.60 16.51 1.53
C ARG A 205 13.16 16.20 2.92
N GLN A 206 12.42 16.54 3.97
CA GLN A 206 12.79 16.21 5.35
C GLN A 206 12.85 14.70 5.61
N VAL A 207 12.09 13.89 4.87
CA VAL A 207 12.06 12.43 5.05
C VAL A 207 12.36 11.67 3.75
N VAL A 208 12.05 12.24 2.59
CA VAL A 208 12.20 11.58 1.29
C VAL A 208 13.51 11.95 0.61
N ARG A 209 14.24 10.93 0.17
CA ARG A 209 15.43 11.02 -0.68
C ARG A 209 15.11 10.52 -2.09
N GLU A 210 15.92 10.87 -3.08
CA GLU A 210 15.68 10.44 -4.46
C GLU A 210 15.81 8.93 -4.63
N GLU A 211 16.78 8.34 -3.94
CA GLU A 211 17.06 6.90 -3.92
C GLU A 211 16.15 6.10 -2.97
N GLY A 212 15.33 6.77 -2.16
CA GLY A 212 14.49 6.12 -1.16
C GLY A 212 15.28 5.59 0.03
N ASN A 213 14.81 4.48 0.61
CA ASN A 213 15.51 3.78 1.68
C ASN A 213 16.31 2.60 1.08
N PRO A 214 17.65 2.65 1.07
CA PRO A 214 18.48 1.56 0.55
C PRO A 214 18.59 0.34 1.49
N THR A 215 18.03 0.43 2.71
CA THR A 215 18.21 -0.55 3.80
C THR A 215 16.92 -1.11 4.36
#